data_AF-A0A661M8A0-F1
#
_entry.id   AF-A0A661M8A0-F1
#
_cell.length_a   1.000
_cell.length_b   1.000
_cell.length_c   1.000
_cell.angle_alpha   90.00
_cell.angle_beta   90.00
_cell.angle_gamma   90.00
#
_symmetry.space_group_name_H-M   'P 1'
#
loop_
_entity.id
_entity.type
_entity.pdbx_description
1 polymer ?
#
loop_
_entity_poly.entity_id
_entity_poly.type
_entity_poly.pdbx_seq_one_letter_code
_entity_poly.pdbx_strand_id
1 'polypeptide(L)'
;MSHRCPWCLEKLSFGERKVATCPHCDRPLDGPDGEPRELDLRYEAIEARQRARVQEVLQWGVPAVAVLAVTVSLIHVGGVLLAPLVALVHIVVLRVYVVGEARRYLGPTRRLFTRWAARFAFLWLGLPGYATMAVPLAGIVGGVATFVVLTEVVHVYTAWSLARERSRQPMLAWETVVMATLATVTVVVILAVIIGGAAVGWSVVTLVDWLRN
;
A
#
# COMPACT_ATOMS: atom_id res chain seq x y z
N MET A 1 0.70 25.28 9.16
CA MET A 1 1.18 25.83 7.87
C MET A 1 2.70 25.79 7.86
N SER A 2 3.31 25.32 6.79
CA SER A 2 4.77 25.11 6.74
C SER A 2 5.52 26.44 6.92
N HIS A 3 6.61 26.45 7.67
CA HIS A 3 7.45 27.64 7.87
C HIS A 3 8.36 27.94 6.68
N ARG A 4 8.00 27.51 5.47
CA ARG A 4 8.87 27.60 4.29
C ARG A 4 8.12 28.21 3.11
N CYS A 5 8.83 28.96 2.29
CA CYS A 5 8.33 29.39 1.00
C CYS A 5 7.99 28.15 0.18
N PRO A 6 6.82 28.09 -0.46
CA PRO A 6 6.47 26.96 -1.30
C PRO A 6 7.53 26.81 -2.40
N TRP A 7 7.85 27.87 -3.14
CA TRP A 7 8.70 27.84 -4.33
C TRP A 7 10.16 27.47 -4.08
N CYS A 8 10.87 28.21 -3.21
CA CYS A 8 12.30 28.01 -2.97
C CYS A 8 12.60 27.13 -1.75
N LEU A 9 11.59 26.73 -0.98
CA LEU A 9 11.70 25.90 0.24
C LEU A 9 12.55 26.51 1.38
N GLU A 10 12.99 27.77 1.26
CA GLU A 10 13.64 28.51 2.34
C GLU A 10 12.67 28.82 3.46
N LYS A 11 13.19 28.88 4.69
CA LYS A 11 12.38 29.18 5.87
C LYS A 11 11.92 30.63 5.84
N LEU A 12 10.62 30.85 5.98
CA LEU A 12 10.02 32.17 6.13
C LEU A 12 9.79 32.45 7.62
N SER A 13 10.18 33.65 8.06
CA SER A 13 9.84 34.19 9.37
C SER A 13 8.33 34.42 9.52
N PHE A 14 7.87 34.81 10.71
CA PHE A 14 6.45 35.08 10.94
C PHE A 14 5.96 36.32 10.17
N GLY A 15 6.82 37.33 9.97
CA GLY A 15 6.48 38.55 9.23
C GLY A 15 6.43 38.33 7.71
N GLU A 16 7.39 37.60 7.17
CA GLU A 16 7.50 37.33 5.72
C GLU A 16 6.34 36.49 5.18
N ARG A 17 5.63 35.77 6.04
CA ARG A 17 4.43 35.00 5.69
C ARG A 17 3.22 35.87 5.34
N LYS A 18 3.21 37.13 5.75
CA LYS A 18 2.11 38.06 5.44
C LYS A 18 2.32 38.84 4.15
N VAL A 19 3.47 38.67 3.51
CA VAL A 19 3.86 39.41 2.30
C VAL A 19 3.37 38.66 1.07
N ALA A 20 2.89 39.36 0.04
CA ALA A 20 2.34 38.74 -1.17
C ALA A 20 3.39 37.95 -1.97
N THR A 21 4.67 38.32 -1.87
CA THR A 21 5.81 37.70 -2.57
C THR A 21 6.88 37.22 -1.61
N CYS A 22 7.59 36.15 -1.99
CA CYS A 22 8.70 35.63 -1.22
C CYS A 22 9.93 36.54 -1.37
N PRO A 23 10.59 36.96 -0.26
CA PRO A 23 11.77 37.83 -0.33
C PRO A 23 13.01 37.19 -0.96
N HIS A 24 13.06 35.85 -1.05
CA HIS A 24 14.23 35.13 -1.57
C HIS A 24 14.14 34.80 -3.06
N CYS A 25 12.94 34.51 -3.57
CA CYS A 25 12.75 34.07 -4.95
C CYS A 25 11.79 34.95 -5.75
N ASP A 26 11.26 36.00 -5.13
CA ASP A 26 10.37 37.02 -5.69
C ASP A 26 9.08 36.48 -6.35
N ARG A 27 8.73 35.23 -6.05
CA ARG A 27 7.49 34.61 -6.52
C ARG A 27 6.33 34.89 -5.56
N PRO A 28 5.11 35.08 -6.07
CA PRO A 28 3.94 35.30 -5.25
C PRO A 28 3.68 34.07 -4.37
N LEU A 29 3.49 34.27 -3.07
CA LEU A 29 3.18 33.19 -2.12
C LEU A 29 1.78 32.63 -2.37
N ASP A 30 0.89 33.45 -2.91
CA ASP A 30 -0.40 33.04 -3.45
C ASP A 30 -0.24 32.74 -4.94
N GLY A 31 -0.26 31.46 -5.32
CA GLY A 31 -0.24 31.07 -6.72
C GLY A 31 -1.49 31.57 -7.46
N PRO A 32 -1.52 31.53 -8.81
CA PRO A 32 -2.66 31.98 -9.60
C PRO A 32 -3.98 31.25 -9.28
N ASP A 33 -3.91 30.04 -8.71
CA ASP A 33 -5.04 29.23 -8.23
C ASP A 33 -5.05 29.06 -6.68
N GLY A 34 -4.48 30.01 -5.94
CA GLY A 34 -4.25 29.96 -4.49
C GLY A 34 -2.84 29.49 -4.08
N GLU A 35 -2.56 29.45 -2.77
CA GLU A 35 -1.25 29.05 -2.21
C GLU A 35 -0.75 27.72 -2.83
N PRO A 36 0.45 27.68 -3.46
CA PRO A 36 1.03 26.45 -4.00
C PRO A 36 1.29 25.48 -2.87
N ARG A 37 0.79 24.24 -2.98
CA ARG A 37 1.07 23.21 -1.98
C ARG A 37 2.46 22.63 -2.24
N GLU A 38 3.11 22.17 -1.18
CA GLU A 38 4.40 21.47 -1.28
C GLU A 38 4.33 20.30 -2.29
N LEU A 39 3.18 19.63 -2.39
CA LEU A 39 2.92 18.59 -3.37
C LEU A 39 3.09 19.09 -4.81
N ASP A 40 2.58 20.28 -5.15
CA ASP A 40 2.55 20.78 -6.52
C ASP A 40 3.97 21.02 -7.06
N LEU A 41 4.90 21.36 -6.15
CA LEU A 41 6.29 21.68 -6.46
C LEU A 41 7.22 20.47 -6.41
N ARG A 42 6.90 19.49 -5.57
CA ARG A 42 7.71 18.28 -5.39
C ARG A 42 7.15 17.07 -6.15
N TYR A 43 6.02 17.21 -6.83
CA TYR A 43 5.30 16.11 -7.47
C TYR A 43 6.21 15.23 -8.34
N GLU A 44 6.90 15.82 -9.30
CA GLU A 44 7.75 15.07 -10.25
C GLU A 44 8.88 14.34 -9.54
N ALA A 45 9.51 14.99 -8.54
CA ALA A 45 10.55 14.37 -7.74
C ALA A 45 10.03 13.26 -6.82
N ILE A 46 8.77 13.33 -6.36
CA ILE A 46 8.11 12.29 -5.56
C ILE A 46 7.75 11.11 -6.46
N GLU A 47 7.18 11.36 -7.63
CA GLU A 47 6.78 10.34 -8.60
C GLU A 47 8.00 9.58 -9.12
N ALA A 48 9.07 10.29 -9.52
CA ALA A 48 10.32 9.67 -9.98
C ALA A 48 10.95 8.79 -8.90
N ARG A 49 10.99 9.26 -7.64
CA ARG A 49 11.50 8.46 -6.51
C ARG A 49 10.63 7.26 -6.21
N GLN A 50 9.31 7.39 -6.27
CA GLN A 50 8.39 6.26 -6.09
C GLN A 50 8.63 5.20 -7.17
N ARG A 51 8.75 5.61 -8.44
CA ARG A 51 9.01 4.71 -9.57
C ARG A 51 10.34 3.99 -9.44
N ALA A 52 11.41 4.70 -9.04
CA ALA A 52 12.72 4.11 -8.78
C ALA A 52 12.66 3.05 -7.67
N ARG A 53 11.98 3.35 -6.54
CA ARG A 53 11.81 2.37 -5.45
C ARG A 53 10.99 1.15 -5.84
N VAL A 54 9.99 1.31 -6.71
CA VAL A 54 9.22 0.18 -7.25
C VAL A 54 10.13 -0.71 -8.09
N GLN A 55 10.91 -0.13 -9.00
CA GLN A 55 11.85 -0.88 -9.83
C GLN A 55 12.87 -1.65 -8.99
N GLU A 56 13.41 -1.01 -7.95
CA GLU A 56 14.33 -1.66 -7.01
C GLU A 56 13.66 -2.83 -6.27
N VAL A 57 12.44 -2.63 -5.75
CA VAL A 57 11.67 -3.69 -5.09
C VAL A 57 11.36 -4.84 -6.05
N LEU A 58 11.05 -4.57 -7.32
CA LEU A 58 10.82 -5.61 -8.32
C LEU A 58 12.12 -6.36 -8.67
N GLN A 59 13.22 -5.63 -8.85
CA GLN A 59 14.52 -6.20 -9.21
C GLN A 59 15.03 -7.19 -8.17
N TRP A 60 14.88 -6.88 -6.88
CA TRP A 60 15.33 -7.74 -5.79
C TRP A 60 14.24 -8.70 -5.30
N GLY A 61 12.99 -8.24 -5.28
CA GLY A 61 11.87 -9.01 -4.74
C GLY A 61 11.44 -10.16 -5.63
N VAL A 62 11.42 -9.99 -6.96
CA VAL A 62 11.05 -11.08 -7.90
C VAL A 62 11.96 -12.30 -7.76
N PRO A 63 13.31 -12.19 -7.82
CA PRO A 63 14.17 -13.36 -7.65
C PRO A 63 14.08 -13.94 -6.24
N ALA A 64 13.95 -13.11 -5.20
CA ALA A 64 13.77 -13.59 -3.82
C ALA A 64 12.48 -14.42 -3.67
N VAL A 65 11.37 -13.94 -4.23
CA VAL A 65 10.08 -14.65 -4.23
C VAL A 65 10.13 -15.93 -5.06
N ALA A 66 10.84 -15.93 -6.19
CA ALA A 66 11.02 -17.14 -7.00
C ALA A 66 11.81 -18.22 -6.25
N VAL A 67 12.94 -17.85 -5.62
CA VAL A 67 13.75 -18.77 -4.78
C VAL A 67 12.91 -19.30 -3.62
N LEU A 68 12.13 -18.42 -2.97
CA LEU A 68 11.26 -18.81 -1.88
C LEU A 68 10.18 -19.80 -2.35
N ALA A 69 9.53 -19.55 -3.47
CA ALA A 69 8.52 -20.44 -4.04
C ALA A 69 9.08 -21.83 -4.36
N VAL A 70 10.27 -21.91 -4.96
CA VAL A 70 10.98 -23.19 -5.19
C VAL A 70 11.25 -23.89 -3.87
N THR A 71 11.79 -23.18 -2.88
CA THR A 71 12.13 -23.73 -1.56
C THR A 71 10.90 -24.31 -0.87
N VAL A 72 9.79 -23.59 -0.87
CA VAL A 72 8.51 -24.02 -0.29
C VAL A 72 7.96 -25.24 -1.00
N SER A 73 8.00 -25.24 -2.33
CA SER A 73 7.55 -26.36 -3.16
C SER A 73 8.36 -27.63 -2.89
N LEU A 74 9.66 -27.52 -2.56
CA LEU A 74 10.49 -28.68 -2.24
C LEU A 74 10.24 -29.19 -0.81
N ILE A 75 10.15 -28.29 0.17
CA ILE A 75 10.06 -28.65 1.58
C ILE A 75 8.66 -29.17 1.95
N HIS A 76 7.60 -28.80 1.22
CA HIS A 76 6.18 -29.14 1.46
C HIS A 76 5.61 -28.73 2.85
N VAL A 77 6.48 -28.46 3.83
CA VAL A 77 6.16 -28.03 5.19
C VAL A 77 6.40 -26.53 5.26
N GLY A 78 5.33 -25.74 5.30
CA GLY A 78 5.43 -24.30 5.56
C GLY A 78 4.51 -23.39 4.77
N GLY A 79 3.82 -23.88 3.72
CA GLY A 79 2.95 -23.03 2.89
C GLY A 79 1.90 -22.24 3.69
N VAL A 80 1.32 -22.86 4.72
CA VAL A 80 0.28 -22.25 5.57
C VAL A 80 0.80 -21.08 6.41
N LEU A 81 2.01 -21.19 6.98
CA LEU A 81 2.58 -20.15 7.84
C LEU A 81 3.41 -19.12 7.07
N LEU A 82 4.01 -19.53 5.95
CA LEU A 82 4.89 -18.67 5.19
C LEU A 82 4.13 -17.68 4.31
N ALA A 83 3.01 -18.10 3.69
CA ALA A 83 2.18 -17.20 2.88
C ALA A 83 1.77 -15.91 3.64
N PRO A 84 1.22 -15.96 4.88
CA PRO A 84 0.89 -14.74 5.62
C PRO A 84 2.14 -13.94 6.02
N LEU A 85 3.26 -14.59 6.30
CA LEU A 85 4.51 -13.89 6.61
C LEU A 85 5.04 -13.11 5.41
N VAL A 86 5.07 -13.72 4.22
CA VAL A 86 5.48 -13.06 2.97
C VAL A 86 4.55 -11.91 2.63
N ALA A 87 3.23 -12.12 2.73
CA ALA A 87 2.25 -11.06 2.53
C ALA A 87 2.48 -9.88 3.49
N LEU A 88 2.79 -10.15 4.77
CA LEU A 88 3.07 -9.15 5.79
C LEU A 88 4.36 -8.37 5.49
N VAL A 89 5.45 -9.05 5.15
CA VAL A 89 6.72 -8.40 4.79
C VAL A 89 6.51 -7.52 3.56
N HIS A 90 5.85 -8.06 2.54
CA HIS A 90 5.61 -7.35 1.28
C HIS A 90 4.75 -6.10 1.48
N ILE A 91 3.63 -6.17 2.22
CA ILE A 91 2.82 -4.98 2.51
C ILE A 91 3.59 -3.94 3.34
N VAL A 92 4.45 -4.37 4.27
CA VAL A 92 5.28 -3.46 5.07
C VAL A 92 6.30 -2.75 4.18
N VAL A 93 7.01 -3.49 3.32
CA VAL A 93 7.96 -2.92 2.34
C VAL A 93 7.25 -1.90 1.45
N LEU A 94 6.14 -2.27 0.82
CA LEU A 94 5.42 -1.33 -0.04
C LEU A 94 4.96 -0.10 0.76
N ARG A 95 4.38 -0.30 1.95
CA ARG A 95 3.83 0.79 2.76
C ARG A 95 4.88 1.78 3.26
N VAL A 96 6.01 1.28 3.75
CA VAL A 96 7.03 2.10 4.41
C VAL A 96 8.03 2.62 3.39
N TYR A 97 8.55 1.74 2.53
CA TYR A 97 9.61 2.08 1.60
C TYR A 97 9.07 2.74 0.32
N VAL A 98 8.12 2.08 -0.36
CA VAL A 98 7.65 2.53 -1.67
C VAL A 98 6.73 3.75 -1.56
N VAL A 99 5.61 3.62 -0.85
CA VAL A 99 4.57 4.65 -0.81
C VAL A 99 4.61 5.56 0.42
N GLY A 100 5.53 5.31 1.35
CA GLY A 100 5.57 6.01 2.64
C GLY A 100 5.75 7.53 2.51
N GLU A 101 6.55 7.98 1.55
CA GLU A 101 6.78 9.40 1.27
C GLU A 101 5.59 10.03 0.54
N ALA A 102 5.17 9.43 -0.58
CA ALA A 102 4.00 9.81 -1.37
C ALA A 102 2.75 10.02 -0.49
N ARG A 103 2.47 9.07 0.40
CA ARG A 103 1.26 9.11 1.24
C ARG A 103 1.24 10.27 2.24
N ARG A 104 2.37 10.87 2.59
CA ARG A 104 2.40 12.04 3.49
C ARG A 104 1.75 13.27 2.85
N TYR A 105 1.71 13.32 1.52
CA TYR A 105 1.19 14.43 0.73
C TYR A 105 -0.28 14.30 0.34
N LEU A 106 -0.90 13.12 0.56
CA LEU A 106 -2.32 12.91 0.28
C LEU A 106 -3.21 13.54 1.36
N GLY A 107 -4.43 13.97 1.05
CA GLY A 107 -5.44 14.33 2.06
C GLY A 107 -5.76 13.18 3.03
N PRO A 108 -6.33 13.47 4.22
CA PRO A 108 -6.62 12.47 5.26
C PRO A 108 -7.54 11.34 4.77
N THR A 109 -8.59 11.68 4.01
CA THR A 109 -9.52 10.69 3.45
C THR A 109 -8.85 9.77 2.44
N ARG A 110 -8.06 10.32 1.49
CA ARG A 110 -7.28 9.52 0.52
C ARG A 110 -6.19 8.69 1.18
N ARG A 111 -5.57 9.18 2.26
CA ARG A 111 -4.63 8.39 3.07
C ARG A 111 -5.30 7.17 3.72
N LEU A 112 -6.52 7.34 4.22
CA LEU A 112 -7.30 6.25 4.80
C LEU A 112 -7.69 5.24 3.70
N PHE A 113 -8.17 5.73 2.56
CA PHE A 113 -8.50 4.90 1.42
C PHE A 113 -7.31 4.06 0.95
N THR A 114 -6.19 4.70 0.59
CA THR A 114 -4.97 4.01 0.14
C THR A 114 -4.47 3.00 1.17
N ARG A 115 -4.63 3.28 2.47
CA ARG A 115 -4.30 2.34 3.55
C ARG A 115 -5.10 1.06 3.43
N TRP A 116 -6.41 1.18 3.30
CA TRP A 116 -7.31 0.05 3.36
C TRP A 116 -7.43 -0.67 2.02
N ALA A 117 -7.37 0.05 0.90
CA ALA A 117 -7.29 -0.54 -0.44
C ALA A 117 -6.08 -1.48 -0.55
N ALA A 118 -4.89 -1.05 -0.08
CA ALA A 118 -3.73 -1.93 -0.03
C ALA A 118 -3.96 -3.14 0.88
N ARG A 119 -4.54 -2.95 2.07
CA ARG A 119 -4.85 -4.07 2.98
C ARG A 119 -5.81 -5.07 2.36
N PHE A 120 -6.86 -4.61 1.69
CA PHE A 120 -7.82 -5.49 1.02
C PHE A 120 -7.18 -6.20 -0.17
N ALA A 121 -6.35 -5.52 -0.96
CA ALA A 121 -5.61 -6.17 -2.05
C ALA A 121 -4.71 -7.30 -1.51
N PHE A 122 -3.98 -7.07 -0.43
CA PHE A 122 -3.14 -8.09 0.19
C PHE A 122 -3.94 -9.22 0.85
N LEU A 123 -5.08 -8.91 1.47
CA LEU A 123 -5.96 -9.90 2.07
C LEU A 123 -6.58 -10.81 1.00
N TRP A 124 -7.11 -10.24 -0.08
CA TRP A 124 -7.90 -10.95 -1.07
C TRP A 124 -7.10 -11.52 -2.23
N LEU A 125 -6.01 -10.86 -2.64
CA LEU A 125 -5.14 -11.33 -3.72
C LEU A 125 -3.83 -11.87 -3.17
N GLY A 126 -3.25 -11.20 -2.17
CA GLY A 126 -1.96 -11.59 -1.60
C GLY A 126 -1.99 -12.94 -0.90
N LEU A 127 -2.90 -13.15 0.06
CA LEU A 127 -2.95 -14.41 0.79
C LEU A 127 -3.22 -15.61 -0.13
N PRO A 128 -4.26 -15.62 -0.98
CA PRO A 128 -4.49 -16.74 -1.89
C PRO A 128 -3.35 -16.88 -2.91
N GLY A 129 -2.87 -15.76 -3.45
CA GLY A 129 -1.79 -15.74 -4.43
C GLY A 129 -0.49 -16.33 -3.88
N TYR A 130 -0.10 -15.98 -2.65
CA TYR A 130 1.05 -16.58 -1.98
C TYR A 130 0.79 -18.01 -1.52
N ALA A 131 -0.45 -18.39 -1.19
CA ALA A 131 -0.79 -19.77 -0.88
C ALA A 131 -0.56 -20.71 -2.07
N THR A 132 -0.61 -20.21 -3.32
CA THR A 132 -0.26 -21.00 -4.50
C THR A 132 1.18 -21.52 -4.49
N MET A 133 2.10 -20.89 -3.72
CA MET A 133 3.48 -21.36 -3.56
C MET A 133 3.60 -22.78 -3.01
N ALA A 134 2.54 -23.31 -2.39
CA ALA A 134 2.48 -24.70 -1.93
C ALA A 134 2.29 -25.71 -3.07
N VAL A 135 1.91 -25.26 -4.28
CA VAL A 135 1.71 -26.13 -5.45
C VAL A 135 3.02 -26.19 -6.26
N PRO A 136 3.62 -27.37 -6.48
CA PRO A 136 4.82 -27.49 -7.29
C PRO A 136 4.64 -26.91 -8.70
N LEU A 137 5.66 -26.24 -9.23
CA LEU A 137 5.70 -25.53 -10.53
C LEU A 137 4.73 -24.35 -10.67
N ALA A 138 3.43 -24.55 -10.38
CA ALA A 138 2.43 -23.49 -10.41
C ALA A 138 2.69 -22.41 -9.36
N GLY A 139 3.28 -22.78 -8.21
CA GLY A 139 3.57 -21.88 -7.11
C GLY A 139 4.67 -20.86 -7.40
N ILE A 140 5.58 -21.16 -8.32
CA ILE A 140 6.60 -20.20 -8.77
C ILE A 140 5.92 -19.08 -9.57
N VAL A 141 5.11 -19.45 -10.57
CA VAL A 141 4.39 -18.49 -11.41
C VAL A 141 3.38 -17.70 -10.57
N GLY A 142 2.59 -18.38 -9.74
CA GLY A 142 1.58 -17.75 -8.90
C GLY A 142 2.19 -16.81 -7.86
N GLY A 143 3.25 -17.23 -7.18
CA GLY A 143 3.96 -16.41 -6.19
C GLY A 143 4.58 -15.16 -6.80
N VAL A 144 5.31 -15.30 -7.92
CA VAL A 144 5.93 -14.16 -8.62
C VAL A 144 4.88 -13.22 -9.21
N ALA A 145 3.85 -13.77 -9.87
CA ALA A 145 2.77 -12.95 -10.43
C ALA A 145 2.05 -12.15 -9.34
N THR A 146 1.76 -12.78 -8.20
CA THR A 146 1.14 -12.11 -7.04
C THR A 146 2.01 -10.97 -6.53
N PHE A 147 3.32 -11.20 -6.38
CA PHE A 147 4.26 -10.17 -5.94
C PHE A 147 4.30 -8.97 -6.90
N VAL A 148 4.41 -9.22 -8.20
CA VAL A 148 4.47 -8.18 -9.24
C VAL A 148 3.15 -7.40 -9.28
N VAL A 149 2.01 -8.09 -9.41
CA VAL A 149 0.69 -7.47 -9.53
C VAL A 149 0.37 -6.61 -8.31
N LEU A 150 0.62 -7.09 -7.10
CA LEU A 150 0.35 -6.29 -5.89
C LEU A 150 1.27 -5.07 -5.78
N THR A 151 2.53 -5.22 -6.16
CA THR A 151 3.48 -4.09 -6.18
C THR A 151 3.00 -3.01 -7.15
N GLU A 152 2.62 -3.42 -8.36
CA GLU A 152 2.11 -2.51 -9.40
C GLU A 152 0.78 -1.87 -9.01
N VAL A 153 -0.18 -2.63 -8.50
CA VAL A 153 -1.48 -2.11 -8.05
C VAL A 153 -1.29 -1.02 -6.98
N VAL A 154 -0.43 -1.26 -5.99
CA VAL A 154 -0.15 -0.26 -4.95
C VAL A 154 0.57 0.96 -5.52
N HIS A 155 1.52 0.76 -6.44
CA HIS A 155 2.24 1.84 -7.09
C HIS A 155 1.30 2.73 -7.92
N VAL A 156 0.63 2.13 -8.91
CA VAL A 156 -0.25 2.79 -9.87
C VAL A 156 -1.38 3.50 -9.14
N TYR A 157 -2.03 2.84 -8.18
CA TYR A 157 -3.11 3.46 -7.43
C TYR A 157 -2.61 4.66 -6.60
N THR A 158 -1.44 4.56 -5.97
CA THR A 158 -0.87 5.67 -5.20
C THR A 158 -0.48 6.85 -6.11
N ALA A 159 0.14 6.57 -7.26
CA ALA A 159 0.53 7.60 -8.23
C ALA A 159 -0.70 8.30 -8.82
N TRP A 160 -1.73 7.54 -9.19
CA TRP A 160 -3.01 8.08 -9.65
C TRP A 160 -3.69 8.93 -8.56
N SER A 161 -3.67 8.49 -7.30
CA SER A 161 -4.22 9.25 -6.17
C SER A 161 -3.46 10.57 -5.96
N LEU A 162 -2.12 10.56 -6.09
CA LEU A 162 -1.29 11.76 -6.02
C LEU A 162 -1.58 12.75 -7.15
N ALA A 163 -1.69 12.26 -8.39
CA ALA A 163 -2.03 13.10 -9.54
C ALA A 163 -3.38 13.79 -9.36
N ARG A 164 -4.38 13.05 -8.87
CA ARG A 164 -5.71 13.60 -8.58
C ARG A 164 -5.68 14.59 -7.43
N GLU A 165 -4.92 14.31 -6.37
CA GLU A 165 -4.74 15.23 -5.26
C GLU A 165 -4.07 16.53 -5.72
N ARG A 166 -3.02 16.46 -6.55
CA ARG A 166 -2.38 17.61 -7.20
C ARG A 166 -3.39 18.45 -7.97
N SER A 167 -4.21 17.81 -8.80
CA SER A 167 -5.29 18.48 -9.55
C SER A 167 -6.51 18.91 -8.72
N ARG A 168 -6.46 18.79 -7.39
CA ARG A 168 -7.54 19.15 -6.45
C ARG A 168 -8.89 18.48 -6.75
N GLN A 169 -8.87 17.32 -7.40
CA GLN A 169 -10.10 16.60 -7.70
C GLN A 169 -10.70 15.99 -6.41
N PRO A 170 -12.03 15.95 -6.26
CA PRO A 170 -12.67 15.25 -5.15
C PRO A 170 -12.49 13.73 -5.26
N MET A 171 -12.77 12.98 -4.20
CA MET A 171 -12.89 11.53 -4.31
C MET A 171 -14.09 11.16 -5.21
N LEU A 172 -13.94 10.07 -5.97
CA LEU A 172 -15.03 9.58 -6.81
C LEU A 172 -15.99 8.77 -5.95
N ALA A 173 -17.29 8.86 -6.25
CA ALA A 173 -18.31 8.11 -5.51
C ALA A 173 -18.05 6.59 -5.55
N TRP A 174 -17.57 6.07 -6.69
CA TRP A 174 -17.27 4.64 -6.83
C TRP A 174 -16.14 4.17 -5.90
N GLU A 175 -15.17 5.04 -5.56
CA GLU A 175 -14.12 4.69 -4.62
C GLU A 175 -14.75 4.31 -3.28
N THR A 176 -15.63 5.17 -2.76
CA THR A 176 -16.37 4.93 -1.51
C THR A 176 -17.21 3.66 -1.58
N VAL A 177 -17.92 3.44 -2.69
CA VAL A 177 -18.74 2.23 -2.90
C VAL A 177 -17.87 0.97 -2.86
N VAL A 178 -16.78 0.92 -3.62
CA VAL A 178 -15.86 -0.22 -3.66
C VAL A 178 -15.29 -0.53 -2.28
N MET A 179 -14.92 0.50 -1.51
CA MET A 179 -14.42 0.32 -0.16
C MET A 179 -15.46 -0.21 0.82
N ALA A 180 -16.68 0.33 0.76
CA ALA A 180 -17.78 -0.15 1.57
C ALA A 180 -18.08 -1.62 1.25
N THR A 181 -18.19 -1.96 -0.04
CA THR A 181 -18.41 -3.34 -0.50
C THR A 181 -17.30 -4.28 -0.03
N LEU A 182 -16.02 -3.93 -0.23
CA LEU A 182 -14.89 -4.76 0.21
C LEU A 182 -14.88 -4.97 1.72
N ALA A 183 -15.17 -3.92 2.50
CA ALA A 183 -15.26 -4.02 3.95
C ALA A 183 -16.41 -4.95 4.38
N THR A 184 -17.59 -4.79 3.81
CA THR A 184 -18.75 -5.65 4.09
C THR A 184 -18.48 -7.11 3.73
N VAL A 185 -17.96 -7.37 2.52
CA VAL A 185 -17.61 -8.73 2.08
C VAL A 185 -16.57 -9.35 3.02
N THR A 186 -15.57 -8.58 3.43
CA THR A 186 -14.54 -9.05 4.38
C THR A 186 -15.15 -9.45 5.72
N VAL A 187 -16.03 -8.62 6.29
CA VAL A 187 -16.71 -8.96 7.56
C VAL A 187 -17.57 -10.20 7.41
N VAL A 188 -18.36 -10.32 6.34
CA VAL A 188 -19.20 -11.49 6.09
C VAL A 188 -18.37 -12.76 5.98
N VAL A 189 -17.26 -12.74 5.23
CA VAL A 189 -16.39 -13.92 5.09
C VAL A 189 -15.70 -14.28 6.40
N ILE A 190 -15.23 -13.31 7.18
CA ILE A 190 -14.66 -13.57 8.52
C ILE A 190 -15.71 -14.25 9.42
N LEU A 191 -16.94 -13.72 9.46
CA LEU A 191 -18.03 -14.32 10.24
C LEU A 191 -18.36 -15.74 9.77
N ALA A 192 -18.43 -15.96 8.44
CA ALA A 192 -18.68 -17.28 7.89
C ALA A 192 -17.59 -18.29 8.26
N VAL A 193 -16.31 -17.88 8.24
CA VAL A 193 -15.18 -18.73 8.67
C VAL A 193 -15.28 -19.05 10.16
N ILE A 194 -15.61 -18.08 11.02
CA ILE A 194 -15.77 -18.29 12.46
C ILE A 194 -16.92 -19.26 12.76
N ILE A 195 -18.10 -19.01 12.18
CA ILE A 195 -19.30 -19.84 12.37
C ILE A 195 -19.05 -21.25 11.82
N GLY A 196 -18.48 -21.36 10.62
CA GLY A 196 -18.14 -22.64 10.00
C GLY A 196 -17.14 -23.44 10.85
N GLY A 197 -16.07 -22.80 11.32
CA GLY A 197 -15.10 -23.43 12.22
C GLY A 197 -15.73 -23.94 13.52
N ALA A 198 -16.61 -23.14 14.13
CA ALA A 198 -17.36 -23.54 15.33
C ALA A 198 -18.31 -24.73 15.04
N ALA A 199 -19.02 -24.71 13.91
CA ALA A 199 -19.95 -25.77 13.52
C ALA A 199 -19.26 -27.10 13.21
N VAL A 200 -18.05 -27.08 12.64
CA VAL A 200 -17.24 -28.27 12.33
C VAL A 200 -16.63 -28.90 13.59
N GLY A 201 -16.77 -28.28 14.76
CA GLY A 201 -16.26 -28.86 16.01
C GLY A 201 -14.74 -28.70 16.18
N TRP A 202 -14.12 -27.76 15.45
CA TRP A 202 -12.84 -27.16 15.86
C TRP A 202 -13.06 -26.31 17.12
N SER A 203 -13.48 -26.98 18.19
CA SER A 203 -13.50 -26.41 19.52
C SER A 203 -12.06 -26.33 20.02
N VAL A 204 -11.80 -25.39 20.92
CA VAL A 204 -10.51 -25.30 21.64
C VAL A 204 -10.10 -26.68 22.22
N VAL A 205 -11.07 -27.56 22.50
CA VAL A 205 -10.87 -28.93 22.98
C VAL A 205 -10.10 -29.80 21.99
N THR A 206 -10.42 -29.79 20.69
CA THR A 206 -9.71 -30.61 19.69
C THR A 206 -8.28 -30.14 19.45
N LEU A 207 -8.00 -28.83 19.58
CA LEU A 207 -6.64 -28.28 19.50
C LEU A 207 -5.84 -28.62 20.76
N VAL A 208 -6.46 -28.57 21.94
CA VAL A 208 -5.83 -28.93 23.23
C VAL A 208 -5.55 -30.43 23.32
N ASP A 209 -6.45 -31.28 22.84
CA ASP A 209 -6.24 -32.73 22.79
C ASP A 209 -5.16 -33.10 21.76
N TRP A 210 -5.07 -32.38 20.64
CA TRP A 210 -3.97 -32.56 19.68
C TRP A 210 -2.61 -32.10 20.21
N LEU A 211 -2.56 -31.05 21.04
CA LEU A 211 -1.32 -30.58 21.68
C LEU A 211 -0.88 -31.44 22.87
N ARG A 212 -1.79 -32.25 23.45
CA ARG A 212 -1.51 -33.14 24.57
C ARG A 212 -0.99 -34.52 24.15
N ASN A 213 -1.26 -34.94 22.91
CA ASN A 213 -0.75 -36.19 22.32
C ASN A 213 0.48 -35.93 21.45
#